data_AF-A0A956TAZ6-F1
#
_entry.id   AF-A0A956TAZ6-F1
#
_cell.length_a   1.000
_cell.length_b   1.000
_cell.length_c   1.000
_cell.angle_alpha   90.00
_cell.angle_beta   90.00
_cell.angle_gamma   90.00
#
_symmetry.space_group_name_H-M   'P 1'
#
loop_
_entity.id
_entity.type
_entity.pdbx_description
1 polymer ?
#
loop_
_entity_poly.entity_id
_entity_poly.type
_entity_poly.pdbx_seq_one_letter_code
_entity_poly.pdbx_strand_id
1 'polypeptide(L)'
;MKINQVSRRLLFLSLVISLLHSPPDQCQLACRLLRLDRPAQDQRLGRYLTERRWQLAPEMLDFAESAPPQRALHVLSLLGSGESFEDGRLYLGDECPLSEEQKERARRLYLHKRFELGPANRWWWQQYDSDLELLARAEAQPNSKFTQACREYAQIRGGTYFGDEYYWSHIRGPESPSTHPRGTVEQWQAWLERYPDHPGADDALYWKGRCLEWQGERVEALHLFLGKVPGDGDMGWRFSDHLLWLLDIGTTEDDLTEFVRRYPAHPARDLVVYAQALRLARHDAYREALELTRDLNLTRAWRPYAADVYNDWDFSLAQPDVPNSRLHRLPPNMDEELQTQRAMWRRCAWSSRRGLVRQWSQAGGWRLGYLVLHRGSRAFRWAYTWDAYLSDIHRPDGQLLQAEARRANQNEHLLELCQGDDQRARYNRLSACYSQWTSASFNETTFLGRDYVGRARDEARAILRDQPGSSLADDVFLTLGEMSEREDLREFLRVHFPNGDRTI
;
A
#
# COMPACT_ATOMS: atom_id res chain seq x y z
N MET A 1 -12.99 -32.35 -32.91
CA MET A 1 -11.66 -32.58 -32.29
C MET A 1 -11.76 -33.78 -31.34
N LYS A 2 -11.03 -34.88 -31.57
CA LYS A 2 -11.05 -36.04 -30.64
C LYS A 2 -10.15 -35.73 -29.44
N ILE A 3 -10.75 -35.47 -28.28
CA ILE A 3 -10.00 -35.32 -27.01
C ILE A 3 -9.43 -36.70 -26.64
N ASN A 4 -8.11 -36.83 -26.52
CA ASN A 4 -7.45 -38.09 -26.18
C ASN A 4 -7.81 -38.55 -24.75
N GLN A 5 -7.61 -39.84 -24.46
CA GLN A 5 -8.03 -40.45 -23.20
C GLN A 5 -7.34 -39.85 -21.97
N VAL A 6 -6.11 -39.36 -22.13
CA VAL A 6 -5.33 -38.65 -21.09
C VAL A 6 -5.98 -37.31 -20.75
N SER A 7 -6.32 -36.51 -21.77
CA SER A 7 -7.00 -35.22 -21.61
C SER A 7 -8.37 -35.37 -20.92
N ARG A 8 -9.09 -36.47 -21.17
CA ARG A 8 -10.36 -36.76 -20.46
C ARG A 8 -10.14 -37.07 -18.98
N ARG A 9 -9.08 -37.82 -18.64
CA ARG A 9 -8.74 -38.13 -17.23
C ARG A 9 -8.29 -36.89 -16.47
N LEU A 10 -7.50 -36.02 -17.10
CA LEU A 10 -7.02 -34.78 -16.49
C LEU A 10 -8.14 -33.74 -16.33
N LEU A 11 -9.02 -33.58 -17.32
CA LEU A 11 -10.21 -32.73 -17.20
C LEU A 11 -11.17 -33.23 -16.11
N PHE A 12 -11.35 -34.54 -16.00
CA PHE A 12 -12.17 -35.14 -14.94
C PHE A 12 -11.55 -34.91 -13.56
N LEU A 13 -10.22 -35.07 -13.41
CA LEU A 13 -9.52 -34.82 -12.15
C LEU A 13 -9.56 -33.34 -11.76
N SER A 14 -9.33 -32.41 -12.70
CA SER A 14 -9.41 -30.96 -12.49
C SER A 14 -10.83 -30.51 -12.11
N LEU A 15 -11.86 -31.08 -12.75
CA LEU A 15 -13.26 -30.84 -12.39
C LEU A 15 -13.56 -31.34 -10.97
N VAL A 16 -13.09 -32.54 -10.63
CA VAL A 16 -13.26 -33.16 -9.31
C VAL A 16 -12.55 -32.37 -8.21
N ILE A 17 -11.30 -31.94 -8.43
CA ILE A 17 -10.54 -31.14 -7.45
C ILE A 17 -11.20 -29.76 -7.28
N SER A 18 -11.64 -29.11 -8.37
CA SER A 18 -12.36 -27.84 -8.30
C SER A 18 -13.68 -27.96 -7.52
N LEU A 19 -14.47 -29.01 -7.79
CA LEU A 19 -15.75 -29.25 -7.10
C LEU A 19 -15.60 -29.59 -5.60
N LEU A 20 -14.42 -30.02 -5.16
CA LEU A 20 -14.12 -30.33 -3.76
C LEU A 20 -13.68 -29.12 -2.94
N HIS A 21 -13.34 -28.01 -3.60
CA HIS A 21 -13.10 -26.71 -2.96
C HIS A 21 -14.33 -25.78 -3.06
N SER A 22 -15.43 -26.26 -3.65
CA SER A 22 -16.70 -25.56 -3.81
C SER A 22 -17.67 -25.80 -2.64
N PRO A 23 -18.77 -25.02 -2.54
CA PRO A 23 -19.80 -25.21 -1.51
C PRO A 23 -20.31 -26.65 -1.35
N PRO A 24 -20.86 -27.01 -0.17
CA PRO A 24 -21.15 -28.40 0.22
C PRO A 24 -22.01 -29.21 -0.75
N ASP A 25 -22.91 -28.54 -1.46
CA ASP A 25 -23.80 -29.07 -2.49
C ASP A 25 -23.06 -29.47 -3.79
N GLN A 26 -21.98 -28.78 -4.14
CA GLN A 26 -21.10 -29.13 -5.27
C GLN A 26 -20.12 -30.25 -4.92
N CYS A 27 -19.66 -30.32 -3.66
CA CYS A 27 -18.89 -31.46 -3.14
C CYS A 27 -19.65 -32.80 -3.31
N GLN A 28 -20.98 -32.81 -3.11
CA GLN A 28 -21.80 -34.01 -3.29
C GLN A 28 -21.82 -34.51 -4.74
N LEU A 29 -21.74 -33.60 -5.72
CA LEU A 29 -21.69 -33.96 -7.13
C LEU A 29 -20.34 -34.63 -7.46
N ALA A 30 -19.23 -34.13 -6.92
CA ALA A 30 -17.92 -34.78 -7.05
C ALA A 30 -17.90 -36.18 -6.43
N CYS A 31 -18.46 -36.37 -5.23
CA CYS A 31 -18.54 -37.68 -4.59
C CYS A 31 -19.37 -38.67 -5.42
N ARG A 32 -20.50 -38.25 -6.01
CA ARG A 32 -21.29 -39.11 -6.91
C ARG A 32 -20.56 -39.48 -8.19
N LEU A 33 -19.85 -38.52 -8.80
CA LEU A 33 -19.06 -38.75 -10.02
C LEU A 33 -17.90 -39.72 -9.77
N LEU A 34 -17.32 -39.70 -8.56
CA LEU A 34 -16.27 -40.61 -8.13
C LEU A 34 -16.77 -41.93 -7.53
N ARG A 35 -18.10 -42.13 -7.42
CA ARG A 35 -18.72 -43.27 -6.72
C ARG A 35 -18.24 -43.46 -5.28
N LEU A 36 -18.14 -42.37 -4.54
CA LEU A 36 -17.81 -42.37 -3.11
C LEU A 36 -19.11 -42.31 -2.31
N ASP A 37 -19.29 -43.25 -1.37
CA ASP A 37 -20.56 -43.46 -0.67
C ASP A 37 -20.93 -42.36 0.35
N ARG A 38 -20.03 -41.42 0.69
CA ARG A 38 -20.31 -40.31 1.65
C ARG A 38 -19.56 -39.01 1.34
N PRO A 39 -20.15 -37.82 1.59
CA PRO A 39 -19.46 -36.54 1.43
C PRO A 39 -18.52 -36.19 2.59
N ALA A 40 -17.26 -35.89 2.24
CA ALA A 40 -16.43 -34.78 2.73
C ALA A 40 -16.13 -34.56 4.23
N GLN A 41 -16.13 -35.58 5.08
CA GLN A 41 -15.37 -35.50 6.36
C GLN A 41 -14.21 -36.50 6.46
N ASP A 42 -13.99 -37.29 5.42
CA ASP A 42 -12.96 -38.31 5.46
C ASP A 42 -11.62 -37.74 5.00
N GLN A 43 -10.71 -37.48 5.96
CA GLN A 43 -9.31 -37.13 5.69
C GLN A 43 -8.64 -38.09 4.68
N ARG A 44 -9.16 -39.31 4.54
CA ARG A 44 -8.71 -40.29 3.55
C ARG A 44 -8.98 -39.85 2.11
N LEU A 45 -10.05 -39.11 1.83
CA LEU A 45 -10.35 -38.63 0.48
C LEU A 45 -9.39 -37.51 0.06
N GLY A 46 -9.15 -36.54 0.95
CA GLY A 46 -8.17 -35.48 0.70
C GLY A 46 -6.77 -36.06 0.46
N ARG A 47 -6.37 -37.05 1.27
CA ARG A 47 -5.11 -37.78 1.09
C ARG A 47 -5.07 -38.54 -0.24
N TYR A 48 -6.11 -39.32 -0.55
CA TYR A 48 -6.19 -40.08 -1.81
C TYR A 48 -6.09 -39.18 -3.05
N LEU A 49 -6.76 -38.02 -3.04
CA LEU A 49 -6.70 -37.08 -4.16
C LEU A 49 -5.35 -36.38 -4.27
N THR A 50 -4.73 -36.06 -3.13
CA THR A 50 -3.36 -35.51 -3.10
C THR A 50 -2.36 -36.53 -3.64
N GLU A 51 -2.42 -37.78 -3.19
CA GLU A 51 -1.60 -38.88 -3.71
C GLU A 51 -1.83 -39.11 -5.20
N ARG A 52 -3.10 -39.08 -5.65
CA ARG A 52 -3.43 -39.28 -7.07
C ARG A 52 -3.00 -38.13 -7.96
N ARG A 53 -3.08 -36.89 -7.46
CA ARG A 53 -2.53 -35.69 -8.09
C ARG A 53 -1.03 -35.83 -8.29
N TRP A 54 -0.32 -36.27 -7.26
CA TRP A 54 1.12 -36.50 -7.32
C TRP A 54 1.52 -37.62 -8.29
N GLN A 55 0.78 -38.73 -8.31
CA GLN A 55 1.00 -39.80 -9.28
C GLN A 55 0.81 -39.36 -10.73
N LEU A 56 0.07 -38.28 -10.98
CA LEU A 56 -0.23 -37.75 -12.32
C LEU A 56 0.55 -36.48 -12.64
N ALA A 57 1.48 -36.05 -11.77
CA ALA A 57 2.20 -34.80 -11.93
C ALA A 57 3.00 -34.71 -13.24
N PRO A 58 3.72 -35.77 -13.68
CA PRO A 58 4.41 -35.74 -14.99
C PRO A 58 3.44 -35.59 -16.17
N GLU A 59 2.31 -36.31 -16.16
CA GLU A 59 1.31 -36.23 -17.24
C GLU A 59 0.56 -34.90 -17.24
N MET A 60 0.38 -34.29 -16.06
CA MET A 60 -0.16 -32.94 -15.92
C MET A 60 0.78 -31.89 -16.52
N LEU A 61 2.10 -32.04 -16.31
CA LEU A 61 3.10 -31.17 -16.91
C LEU A 61 3.12 -31.29 -18.45
N ASP A 62 3.15 -32.52 -18.98
CA ASP A 62 3.12 -32.75 -20.43
C ASP A 62 1.80 -32.25 -21.07
N PHE A 63 0.68 -32.41 -20.36
CA PHE A 63 -0.59 -31.83 -20.81
C PHE A 63 -0.54 -30.30 -20.86
N ALA A 64 0.00 -29.66 -19.83
CA ALA A 64 0.09 -28.21 -19.75
C ALA A 64 0.88 -27.60 -20.93
N GLU A 65 1.88 -28.29 -21.47
CA GLU A 65 2.67 -27.80 -22.60
C GLU A 65 1.84 -27.62 -23.87
N SER A 66 1.04 -28.64 -24.17
CA SER A 66 0.18 -28.66 -25.35
C SER A 66 -1.16 -27.93 -25.15
N ALA A 67 -1.50 -27.60 -23.90
CA ALA A 67 -2.76 -26.98 -23.56
C ALA A 67 -2.80 -25.46 -23.87
N PRO A 68 -3.99 -24.91 -24.16
CA PRO A 68 -4.19 -23.47 -24.19
C PRO A 68 -3.84 -22.82 -22.84
N PRO A 69 -3.41 -21.55 -22.84
CA PRO A 69 -2.92 -20.81 -21.65
C PRO A 69 -3.73 -21.00 -20.39
N GLN A 70 -5.05 -20.77 -20.46
CA GLN A 70 -5.97 -20.83 -19.32
C GLN A 70 -5.96 -22.23 -18.67
N ARG A 71 -5.91 -23.27 -19.51
CA ARG A 71 -5.96 -24.67 -19.06
C ARG A 71 -4.60 -25.14 -18.56
N ALA A 72 -3.53 -24.71 -19.22
CA ALA A 72 -2.17 -25.00 -18.78
C ALA A 72 -1.92 -24.42 -17.38
N LEU A 73 -2.28 -23.15 -17.15
CA LEU A 73 -2.11 -22.51 -15.85
C LEU A 73 -2.94 -23.15 -14.75
N HIS A 74 -4.19 -23.52 -15.04
CA HIS A 74 -5.02 -24.23 -14.08
C HIS A 74 -4.44 -25.61 -13.74
N VAL A 75 -3.88 -26.34 -14.71
CA VAL A 75 -3.25 -27.64 -14.43
C VAL A 75 -1.94 -27.49 -13.67
N LEU A 76 -1.12 -26.50 -14.03
CA LEU A 76 0.12 -26.19 -13.33
C LEU A 76 -0.17 -25.69 -11.91
N SER A 77 -1.25 -24.94 -11.68
CA SER A 77 -1.64 -24.51 -10.34
C SER A 77 -2.04 -25.69 -9.44
N LEU A 78 -2.56 -26.77 -10.02
CA LEU A 78 -2.83 -27.98 -9.26
C LEU A 78 -1.54 -28.70 -8.81
N LEU A 79 -0.39 -28.44 -9.44
CA LEU A 79 0.90 -28.99 -9.02
C LEU A 79 1.50 -28.27 -7.80
N GLY A 80 1.01 -27.07 -7.47
CA GLY A 80 1.45 -26.31 -6.30
C GLY A 80 0.83 -26.77 -4.99
N SER A 81 1.49 -26.44 -3.87
CA SER A 81 0.90 -26.44 -2.53
C SER A 81 -0.08 -25.27 -2.45
N GLY A 82 -1.32 -25.44 -1.97
CA GLY A 82 -2.41 -24.45 -2.10
C GLY A 82 -2.14 -22.99 -1.64
N GLU A 83 -1.00 -22.71 -1.02
CA GLU A 83 -0.49 -21.38 -0.66
C GLU A 83 0.31 -20.69 -1.81
N SER A 84 0.45 -21.32 -2.98
CA SER A 84 1.49 -21.02 -3.97
C SER A 84 1.12 -20.04 -5.11
N PHE A 85 0.19 -19.09 -4.92
CA PHE A 85 -0.31 -18.28 -6.05
C PHE A 85 -0.26 -16.76 -5.88
N GLU A 86 0.16 -16.25 -4.73
CA GLU A 86 0.04 -14.81 -4.44
C GLU A 86 1.05 -13.96 -5.23
N ASP A 87 2.22 -14.49 -5.61
CA ASP A 87 3.28 -13.76 -6.30
C ASP A 87 3.42 -14.05 -7.79
N GLY A 88 2.54 -14.90 -8.31
CA GLY A 88 2.57 -15.35 -9.69
C GLY A 88 3.75 -16.26 -10.05
N ARG A 89 4.48 -16.79 -9.08
CA ARG A 89 5.40 -17.92 -9.31
C ARG A 89 4.67 -19.23 -9.05
N LEU A 90 5.20 -20.32 -9.62
CA LEU A 90 4.75 -21.67 -9.32
C LEU A 90 5.68 -22.28 -8.28
N TYR A 91 5.26 -22.30 -7.01
CA TYR A 91 6.00 -23.00 -5.97
C TYR A 91 5.65 -24.48 -5.96
N LEU A 92 6.67 -25.31 -6.11
CA LEU A 92 6.58 -26.76 -6.06
C LEU A 92 7.39 -27.20 -4.85
N GLY A 93 6.70 -27.46 -3.73
CA GLY A 93 7.31 -27.89 -2.48
C GLY A 93 8.01 -29.25 -2.57
N ASP A 94 8.63 -29.65 -1.47
CA ASP A 94 9.36 -30.92 -1.39
C ASP A 94 8.45 -32.15 -1.56
N GLU A 95 7.16 -31.98 -1.27
CA GLU A 95 6.11 -32.99 -1.47
C GLU A 95 5.73 -33.20 -2.95
N CYS A 96 6.16 -32.33 -3.86
CA CYS A 96 5.94 -32.50 -5.30
C CYS A 96 6.88 -33.58 -5.84
N PRO A 97 6.36 -34.69 -6.41
CA PRO A 97 7.17 -35.84 -6.82
C PRO A 97 7.93 -35.64 -8.14
N LEU A 98 7.82 -34.45 -8.74
CA LEU A 98 8.58 -34.08 -9.92
C LEU A 98 10.07 -34.01 -9.57
N SER A 99 10.94 -34.44 -10.49
CA SER A 99 12.38 -34.17 -10.35
C SER A 99 12.64 -32.66 -10.37
N GLU A 100 13.78 -32.20 -9.84
CA GLU A 100 14.12 -30.76 -9.88
C GLU A 100 14.14 -30.20 -11.32
N GLU A 101 14.57 -30.99 -12.30
CA GLU A 101 14.49 -30.63 -13.72
C GLU A 101 13.04 -30.45 -14.19
N GLN A 102 12.13 -31.33 -13.78
CA GLN A 102 10.70 -31.23 -14.10
C GLN A 102 10.02 -30.08 -13.36
N LYS A 103 10.40 -29.81 -12.11
CA LYS A 103 9.93 -28.64 -11.35
C LYS A 103 10.34 -27.35 -12.05
N GLU A 104 11.60 -27.25 -12.49
CA GLU A 104 12.10 -26.10 -13.24
C GLU A 104 11.42 -25.95 -14.61
N ARG A 105 11.17 -27.06 -15.30
CA ARG A 105 10.35 -27.07 -16.52
C ARG A 105 8.93 -26.56 -16.27
N ALA A 106 8.28 -26.98 -15.19
CA ALA A 106 6.94 -26.53 -14.82
C ALA A 106 6.90 -25.02 -14.50
N ARG A 107 7.91 -24.50 -13.78
CA ARG A 107 8.05 -23.06 -13.48
C ARG A 107 8.15 -22.23 -14.76
N ARG A 108 9.05 -22.61 -15.67
CA ARG A 108 9.22 -21.94 -16.96
C ARG A 108 7.96 -21.98 -17.82
N LEU A 109 7.30 -23.15 -17.86
CA LEU A 109 6.06 -23.31 -18.61
C LEU A 109 4.92 -22.47 -18.03
N TYR A 110 4.81 -22.38 -16.71
CA TYR A 110 3.83 -21.55 -16.03
C TYR A 110 3.97 -20.08 -16.43
N LEU A 111 5.19 -19.54 -16.37
CA LEU A 111 5.49 -18.18 -16.80
C LEU A 111 5.12 -17.95 -18.27
N HIS A 112 5.54 -18.85 -19.15
CA HIS A 112 5.24 -18.78 -20.58
C HIS A 112 3.74 -18.76 -20.87
N LYS A 113 2.97 -19.68 -20.26
CA LYS A 113 1.51 -19.77 -20.46
C LYS A 113 0.78 -18.57 -19.87
N ARG A 114 1.28 -17.98 -18.79
CA ARG A 114 0.71 -16.76 -18.19
C ARG A 114 0.88 -15.55 -19.10
N PHE A 115 2.02 -15.46 -19.79
CA PHE A 115 2.29 -14.44 -20.79
C PHE A 115 1.32 -14.52 -21.99
N GLU A 116 0.98 -15.74 -22.43
CA GLU A 116 0.04 -15.97 -23.53
C GLU A 116 -1.41 -15.50 -23.23
N LEU A 117 -1.81 -15.31 -21.96
CA LEU A 117 -3.18 -14.92 -21.57
C LEU A 117 -3.60 -13.48 -21.93
N GLY A 118 -2.69 -12.65 -22.43
CA GLY A 118 -3.07 -11.38 -23.06
C GLY A 118 -2.52 -10.11 -22.38
N PRO A 119 -2.89 -8.92 -22.91
CA PRO A 119 -2.24 -7.64 -22.63
C PRO A 119 -2.25 -7.24 -21.15
N ALA A 120 -3.33 -7.51 -20.42
CA ALA A 120 -3.47 -7.11 -19.01
C ALA A 120 -2.49 -7.84 -18.08
N ASN A 121 -2.11 -9.08 -18.40
CA ASN A 121 -1.07 -9.80 -17.67
C ASN A 121 0.34 -9.48 -18.23
N ARG A 122 0.43 -9.08 -19.50
CA ARG A 122 1.71 -8.81 -20.18
C ARG A 122 2.53 -7.70 -19.53
N TRP A 123 1.91 -6.69 -18.93
CA TRP A 123 2.65 -5.56 -18.31
C TRP A 123 3.41 -5.97 -17.05
N TRP A 124 2.77 -6.67 -16.11
CA TRP A 124 3.42 -7.17 -14.90
C TRP A 124 4.57 -8.14 -15.22
N TRP A 125 4.42 -8.94 -16.28
CA TRP A 125 5.46 -9.89 -16.70
C TRP A 125 6.49 -9.30 -17.66
N GLN A 126 6.20 -8.24 -18.39
CA GLN A 126 7.22 -7.54 -19.19
C GLN A 126 8.29 -6.93 -18.28
N GLN A 127 7.89 -6.39 -17.13
CA GLN A 127 8.82 -5.90 -16.11
C GLN A 127 9.63 -7.07 -15.53
N TYR A 128 8.96 -8.17 -15.16
CA TYR A 128 9.62 -9.35 -14.59
C TYR A 128 10.54 -10.11 -15.57
N ASP A 129 10.12 -10.29 -16.83
CA ASP A 129 10.96 -10.84 -17.90
C ASP A 129 12.11 -9.89 -18.20
N SER A 130 11.89 -8.57 -18.12
CA SER A 130 12.98 -7.60 -18.24
C SER A 130 13.97 -7.70 -17.08
N ASP A 131 13.52 -7.93 -15.84
CA ASP A 131 14.38 -8.09 -14.67
C ASP A 131 15.17 -9.40 -14.74
N LEU A 132 14.54 -10.52 -15.11
CA LEU A 132 15.22 -11.79 -15.34
C LEU A 132 16.19 -11.73 -16.52
N GLU A 133 15.83 -11.03 -17.61
CA GLU A 133 16.74 -10.80 -18.73
C GLU A 133 17.91 -9.90 -18.30
N LEU A 134 17.65 -8.85 -17.51
CA LEU A 134 18.69 -7.97 -16.99
C LEU A 134 19.63 -8.73 -16.05
N LEU A 135 19.09 -9.60 -15.20
CA LEU A 135 19.84 -10.48 -14.32
C LEU A 135 20.70 -11.45 -15.14
N ALA A 136 20.13 -12.15 -16.11
CA ALA A 136 20.86 -13.07 -16.99
C ALA A 136 21.98 -12.35 -17.78
N ARG A 137 21.71 -11.12 -18.25
CA ARG A 137 22.71 -10.26 -18.90
C ARG A 137 23.78 -9.81 -17.92
N ALA A 138 23.41 -9.47 -16.68
CA ALA A 138 24.34 -9.07 -15.64
C ALA A 138 25.27 -10.23 -15.24
N GLU A 139 24.74 -11.45 -15.14
CA GLU A 139 25.49 -12.69 -14.91
C GLU A 139 26.44 -13.01 -16.07
N ALA A 140 25.98 -12.85 -17.31
CA ALA A 140 26.80 -13.06 -18.50
C ALA A 140 27.93 -12.00 -18.63
N GLN A 141 27.77 -10.82 -18.03
CA GLN A 141 28.72 -9.72 -18.09
C GLN A 141 29.15 -9.28 -16.68
N PRO A 142 29.86 -10.13 -15.92
CA PRO A 142 30.15 -9.90 -14.51
C PRO A 142 31.05 -8.67 -14.24
N ASN A 143 31.73 -8.17 -15.28
CA ASN A 143 32.63 -7.03 -15.21
C ASN A 143 32.02 -5.76 -15.83
N SER A 144 30.76 -5.78 -16.25
CA SER A 144 30.09 -4.58 -16.76
C SER A 144 29.91 -3.56 -15.63
N LYS A 145 29.90 -2.26 -15.98
CA LYS A 145 29.66 -1.17 -15.00
C LYS A 145 28.31 -1.35 -14.28
N PHE A 146 27.30 -1.82 -15.02
CA PHE A 146 25.98 -2.15 -14.48
C PHE A 146 26.06 -3.26 -13.42
N THR A 147 26.63 -4.43 -13.77
CA THR A 147 26.73 -5.56 -12.82
C THR A 147 27.56 -5.20 -11.58
N GLN A 148 28.63 -4.42 -11.74
CA GLN A 148 29.43 -3.93 -10.61
C GLN A 148 28.59 -3.04 -9.69
N ALA A 149 27.83 -2.10 -10.25
CA ALA A 149 26.94 -1.23 -9.50
C ALA A 149 25.88 -2.02 -8.72
N CYS A 150 25.23 -3.01 -9.33
CA CYS A 150 24.25 -3.87 -8.65
C CYS A 150 24.85 -4.65 -7.48
N ARG A 151 26.09 -5.16 -7.63
CA ARG A 151 26.79 -5.88 -6.55
C ARG A 151 27.16 -4.95 -5.40
N GLU A 152 27.69 -3.78 -5.69
CA GLU A 152 28.03 -2.79 -4.67
C GLU A 152 26.77 -2.27 -3.97
N TYR A 153 25.72 -1.97 -4.72
CA TYR A 153 24.42 -1.61 -4.17
C TYR A 153 23.96 -2.67 -3.17
N ALA A 154 24.04 -3.95 -3.56
CA ALA A 154 23.62 -5.04 -2.70
C ALA A 154 24.46 -5.19 -1.43
N GLN A 155 25.75 -4.90 -1.50
CA GLN A 155 26.64 -4.87 -0.33
C GLN A 155 26.27 -3.73 0.64
N ILE A 156 25.91 -2.55 0.12
CA ILE A 156 25.52 -1.40 0.95
C ILE A 156 24.13 -1.64 1.56
N ARG A 157 23.16 -2.08 0.75
CA ARG A 157 21.77 -2.25 1.20
C ARG A 157 21.58 -3.48 2.08
N GLY A 158 22.37 -4.53 1.83
CA GLY A 158 22.20 -5.85 2.41
C GLY A 158 21.06 -6.66 1.75
N GLY A 159 20.77 -6.41 0.47
CA GLY A 159 19.73 -7.06 -0.35
C GLY A 159 19.93 -6.76 -1.84
N THR A 160 19.30 -7.49 -2.77
CA THR A 160 19.56 -7.33 -4.21
C THR A 160 19.02 -6.02 -4.79
N TYR A 161 19.65 -5.51 -5.86
CA TYR A 161 19.13 -4.35 -6.62
C TYR A 161 17.76 -4.64 -7.25
N PHE A 162 17.61 -5.84 -7.82
CA PHE A 162 16.38 -6.28 -8.51
C PHE A 162 15.16 -6.52 -7.63
N GLY A 163 15.26 -6.20 -6.32
CA GLY A 163 14.11 -6.26 -5.42
C GLY A 163 13.51 -7.65 -5.29
N ASP A 164 14.12 -8.53 -4.49
CA ASP A 164 13.56 -9.87 -4.23
C ASP A 164 13.25 -10.16 -2.75
N GLU A 165 13.24 -9.14 -1.88
CA GLU A 165 12.85 -9.32 -0.48
C GLU A 165 11.72 -8.39 0.00
N TYR A 166 11.50 -7.22 -0.62
CA TYR A 166 10.59 -6.20 -0.09
C TYR A 166 9.12 -6.39 -0.47
N TYR A 167 8.82 -6.89 -1.67
CA TYR A 167 7.42 -7.02 -2.12
C TYR A 167 6.63 -8.09 -1.34
N TRP A 168 7.33 -8.99 -0.64
CA TRP A 168 6.71 -10.13 0.08
C TRP A 168 7.04 -10.17 1.57
N SER A 169 7.78 -9.18 2.07
CA SER A 169 8.12 -9.09 3.50
C SER A 169 6.96 -8.66 4.39
N HIS A 170 5.77 -8.43 3.83
CA HIS A 170 4.55 -8.26 4.61
C HIS A 170 4.05 -9.63 5.13
N ILE A 171 4.54 -10.74 4.52
CA ILE A 171 4.17 -12.12 4.84
C ILE A 171 5.25 -12.82 5.67
N ARG A 172 6.53 -12.44 5.50
CA ARG A 172 7.60 -12.89 6.39
C ARG A 172 7.66 -11.92 7.57
N GLY A 173 7.51 -12.44 8.79
CA GLY A 173 7.42 -11.68 10.05
C GLY A 173 8.60 -10.70 10.32
N PRO A 174 8.79 -10.25 11.57
CA PRO A 174 9.59 -9.06 11.94
C PRO A 174 11.08 -9.02 11.52
N GLU A 175 11.58 -10.00 10.76
CA GLU A 175 12.92 -10.09 10.17
C GLU A 175 12.99 -9.66 8.68
N SER A 176 11.94 -9.02 8.16
CA SER A 176 11.98 -8.28 6.88
C SER A 176 13.25 -7.41 6.76
N PRO A 177 13.90 -7.29 5.58
CA PRO A 177 15.08 -6.44 5.40
C PRO A 177 14.74 -5.05 5.89
N SER A 178 15.30 -4.77 7.04
CA SER A 178 14.88 -3.72 7.93
C SER A 178 14.68 -2.39 7.18
N THR A 179 13.59 -1.71 7.49
CA THR A 179 13.32 -0.29 7.17
C THR A 179 14.43 0.66 7.64
N HIS A 180 15.27 0.10 8.49
CA HIS A 180 16.59 0.55 8.87
C HIS A 180 17.58 0.50 7.68
N PRO A 181 18.01 1.66 7.13
CA PRO A 181 19.10 1.69 6.16
C PRO A 181 20.37 1.10 6.79
N ARG A 182 20.90 0.04 6.17
CA ARG A 182 22.13 -0.64 6.60
C ARG A 182 23.41 0.07 6.14
N GLY A 183 23.30 0.93 5.13
CA GLY A 183 24.39 1.76 4.62
C GLY A 183 24.58 3.08 5.36
N THR A 184 25.69 3.75 5.08
CA THR A 184 26.01 5.11 5.52
C THR A 184 25.74 6.13 4.41
N VAL A 185 25.60 7.40 4.77
CA VAL A 185 25.45 8.49 3.79
C VAL A 185 26.64 8.53 2.83
N GLU A 186 27.85 8.29 3.34
CA GLU A 186 29.10 8.30 2.58
C GLU A 186 29.16 7.15 1.58
N GLN A 187 28.71 5.95 1.96
CA GLN A 187 28.65 4.80 1.05
C GLN A 187 27.70 5.06 -0.12
N TRP A 188 26.50 5.59 0.16
CA TRP A 188 25.54 5.92 -0.89
C TRP A 188 26.03 7.07 -1.78
N GLN A 189 26.65 8.09 -1.18
CA GLN A 189 27.26 9.19 -1.93
C GLN A 189 28.37 8.68 -2.86
N ALA A 190 29.28 7.84 -2.37
CA ALA A 190 30.36 7.27 -3.17
C ALA A 190 29.83 6.36 -4.30
N TRP A 191 28.72 5.66 -4.06
CA TRP A 191 28.04 4.88 -5.10
C TRP A 191 27.46 5.79 -6.18
N LEU A 192 26.74 6.85 -5.81
CA LEU A 192 26.14 7.82 -6.73
C LEU A 192 27.18 8.54 -7.58
N GLU A 193 28.35 8.87 -7.01
CA GLU A 193 29.46 9.49 -7.75
C GLU A 193 30.09 8.54 -8.78
N ARG A 194 30.14 7.24 -8.48
CA ARG A 194 30.72 6.23 -9.38
C ARG A 194 29.74 5.82 -10.48
N TYR A 195 28.45 5.80 -10.15
CA TYR A 195 27.36 5.29 -10.97
C TYR A 195 26.25 6.33 -11.21
N PRO A 196 26.57 7.56 -11.68
CA PRO A 196 25.59 8.65 -11.74
C PRO A 196 24.46 8.43 -12.75
N ASP A 197 24.72 7.63 -13.80
CA ASP A 197 23.76 7.31 -14.86
C ASP A 197 23.18 5.89 -14.73
N HIS A 198 23.38 5.24 -13.57
CA HIS A 198 22.82 3.93 -13.33
C HIS A 198 21.30 4.04 -13.14
N PRO A 199 20.49 3.08 -13.64
CA PRO A 199 19.04 3.10 -13.45
C PRO A 199 18.63 3.28 -11.99
N GLY A 200 19.16 2.47 -11.07
CA GLY A 200 18.97 2.60 -9.62
C GLY A 200 19.69 3.76 -8.90
N ALA A 201 19.99 4.86 -9.59
CA ALA A 201 20.54 6.06 -8.94
C ALA A 201 19.49 6.76 -8.07
N ASP A 202 18.22 6.67 -8.43
CA ASP A 202 17.09 7.12 -7.63
C ASP A 202 16.95 6.28 -6.37
N ASP A 203 17.01 4.93 -6.46
CA ASP A 203 17.05 4.06 -5.29
C ASP A 203 18.16 4.43 -4.30
N ALA A 204 19.39 4.59 -4.81
CA ALA A 204 20.55 4.92 -3.98
C ALA A 204 20.37 6.30 -3.33
N LEU A 205 19.78 7.26 -4.05
CA LEU A 205 19.46 8.57 -3.51
C LEU A 205 18.37 8.48 -2.43
N TYR A 206 17.35 7.64 -2.62
CA TYR A 206 16.30 7.40 -1.63
C TYR A 206 16.91 6.87 -0.33
N TRP A 207 17.75 5.83 -0.43
CA TRP A 207 18.41 5.26 0.74
C TRP A 207 19.39 6.22 1.42
N LYS A 208 20.09 7.06 0.65
CA LYS A 208 20.90 8.15 1.20
C LYS A 208 20.03 9.12 2.02
N GLY A 209 18.87 9.51 1.51
CA GLY A 209 17.91 10.35 2.23
C GLY A 209 17.45 9.70 3.55
N ARG A 210 17.12 8.40 3.50
CA ARG A 210 16.77 7.63 4.71
C ARG A 210 17.92 7.59 5.72
N CYS A 211 19.17 7.41 5.28
CA CYS A 211 20.35 7.47 6.16
C CYS A 211 20.51 8.82 6.86
N LEU A 212 20.28 9.94 6.16
CA LEU A 212 20.33 11.29 6.74
C LEU A 212 19.29 11.47 7.84
N GLU A 213 18.04 11.08 7.59
CA GLU A 213 16.98 11.11 8.62
C GLU A 213 17.37 10.28 9.85
N TRP A 214 18.09 9.20 9.61
CA TRP A 214 18.61 8.27 10.58
C TRP A 214 19.70 8.79 11.48
N GLN A 215 20.54 9.66 10.94
CA GLN A 215 21.57 10.37 11.67
C GLN A 215 21.01 11.64 12.36
N GLY A 216 19.71 11.93 12.21
CA GLY A 216 19.08 13.15 12.72
C GLY A 216 19.28 14.36 11.82
N GLU A 217 19.88 14.19 10.64
CA GLU A 217 20.10 15.26 9.65
C GLU A 217 18.85 15.50 8.79
N ARG A 218 17.70 15.67 9.44
CA ARG A 218 16.39 15.76 8.77
C ARG A 218 16.27 16.93 7.79
N VAL A 219 16.96 18.05 8.07
CA VAL A 219 17.01 19.21 7.16
C VAL A 219 17.70 18.86 5.84
N GLU A 220 18.80 18.10 5.90
CA GLU A 220 19.53 17.65 4.73
C GLU A 220 18.77 16.56 3.97
N ALA A 221 18.12 15.65 4.70
CA ALA A 221 17.22 14.68 4.08
C ALA A 221 16.09 15.38 3.33
N LEU A 222 15.42 16.36 3.95
CA LEU A 222 14.35 17.13 3.30
C LEU A 222 14.85 17.86 2.04
N HIS A 223 16.06 18.45 2.09
CA HIS A 223 16.68 19.08 0.94
C HIS A 223 16.94 18.09 -0.19
N LEU A 224 17.41 16.89 0.14
CA LEU A 224 17.62 15.81 -0.82
C LEU A 224 16.31 15.36 -1.46
N PHE A 225 15.26 15.10 -0.68
CA PHE A 225 13.94 14.67 -1.18
C PHE A 225 13.21 15.77 -1.99
N LEU A 226 13.52 17.03 -1.75
CA LEU A 226 13.02 18.17 -2.55
C LEU A 226 13.90 18.46 -3.79
N GLY A 227 15.00 17.73 -3.97
CA GLY A 227 15.87 17.81 -5.13
C GLY A 227 15.33 17.05 -6.33
N LYS A 228 16.00 17.21 -7.48
CA LYS A 228 15.72 16.39 -8.66
C LYS A 228 16.32 15.00 -8.46
N VAL A 229 15.53 13.96 -8.71
CA VAL A 229 15.97 12.57 -8.61
C VAL A 229 16.62 12.14 -9.94
N PRO A 230 17.90 11.73 -9.96
CA PRO A 230 18.50 11.03 -11.10
C PRO A 230 18.11 9.55 -11.08
N GLY A 231 18.08 8.86 -12.22
CA GLY A 231 17.72 7.43 -12.29
C GLY A 231 16.70 7.15 -13.38
N ASP A 232 16.08 5.98 -13.32
CA ASP A 232 14.99 5.59 -14.23
C ASP A 232 13.60 6.07 -13.75
N GLY A 233 13.49 6.51 -12.50
CA GLY A 233 12.30 7.13 -11.92
C GLY A 233 11.32 6.13 -11.31
N ASP A 234 11.65 4.84 -11.25
CA ASP A 234 10.79 3.81 -10.68
C ASP A 234 10.57 3.98 -9.17
N MET A 235 11.47 4.72 -8.50
CA MET A 235 11.38 5.09 -7.10
C MET A 235 10.62 6.41 -6.86
N GLY A 236 10.16 7.09 -7.91
CA GLY A 236 9.45 8.36 -7.82
C GLY A 236 8.29 8.34 -6.82
N TRP A 237 7.61 7.19 -6.71
CA TRP A 237 6.49 7.03 -5.79
C TRP A 237 6.89 7.00 -4.33
N ARG A 238 7.97 6.27 -4.02
CA ARG A 238 8.50 6.21 -2.67
C ARG A 238 9.06 7.57 -2.26
N PHE A 239 9.75 8.25 -3.17
CA PHE A 239 10.22 9.62 -2.94
C PHE A 239 9.07 10.55 -2.58
N SER A 240 8.01 10.51 -3.37
CA SER A 240 6.87 11.39 -3.24
C SER A 240 6.08 11.16 -1.95
N ASP A 241 5.74 9.91 -1.67
CA ASP A 241 5.03 9.55 -0.43
C ASP A 241 5.86 9.90 0.80
N HIS A 242 7.16 9.63 0.74
CA HIS A 242 8.07 9.93 1.84
C HIS A 242 8.31 11.42 2.04
N LEU A 243 8.42 12.19 0.95
CA LEU A 243 8.51 13.64 0.99
C LEU A 243 7.26 14.25 1.64
N LEU A 244 6.07 13.79 1.23
CA LEU A 244 4.82 14.23 1.83
C LEU A 244 4.79 13.90 3.33
N TRP A 245 5.25 12.71 3.72
CA TRP A 245 5.38 12.34 5.13
C TRP A 245 6.35 13.26 5.88
N LEU A 246 7.53 13.57 5.33
CA LEU A 246 8.52 14.48 5.92
C LEU A 246 7.95 15.88 6.14
N LEU A 247 7.30 16.45 5.11
CA LEU A 247 6.66 17.77 5.20
C LEU A 247 5.52 17.78 6.22
N ASP A 248 4.73 16.71 6.25
CA ASP A 248 3.56 16.64 7.12
C ASP A 248 3.92 16.42 8.59
N ILE A 249 4.62 15.33 8.91
CA ILE A 249 4.89 14.90 10.29
C ILE A 249 6.32 14.44 10.56
N GLY A 250 7.10 14.06 9.55
CA GLY A 250 8.43 13.45 9.73
C GLY A 250 9.54 14.42 10.15
N THR A 251 9.38 15.71 9.88
CA THR A 251 10.27 16.78 10.37
C THR A 251 9.78 17.38 11.69
N THR A 252 10.55 18.24 12.34
CA THR A 252 10.09 19.12 13.44
C THR A 252 9.81 20.54 12.95
N GLU A 253 9.21 21.40 13.79
CA GLU A 253 9.07 22.83 13.45
C GLU A 253 10.43 23.52 13.32
N ASP A 254 11.39 23.15 14.18
CA ASP A 254 12.77 23.63 14.13
C ASP A 254 13.46 23.19 12.84
N ASP A 255 13.28 21.93 12.41
CA ASP A 255 13.84 21.43 11.14
C ASP A 255 13.32 22.24 9.94
N LEU A 256 12.01 22.51 9.88
CA LEU A 256 11.45 23.29 8.79
C LEU A 256 11.96 24.74 8.83
N THR A 257 12.07 25.33 10.02
CA THR A 257 12.61 26.70 10.22
C THR A 257 14.05 26.79 9.76
N GLU A 258 14.85 25.82 10.16
CA GLU A 258 16.24 25.71 9.75
C GLU A 258 16.37 25.50 8.24
N PHE A 259 15.49 24.69 7.61
CA PHE A 259 15.46 24.54 6.16
C PHE A 259 15.23 25.87 5.45
N VAL A 260 14.19 26.62 5.84
CA VAL A 260 13.85 27.91 5.20
C VAL A 260 14.98 28.93 5.38
N ARG A 261 15.68 28.88 6.52
CA ARG A 261 16.83 29.74 6.82
C ARG A 261 18.07 29.35 6.00
N ARG A 262 18.37 28.05 5.90
CA ARG A 262 19.56 27.51 5.21
C ARG A 262 19.41 27.56 3.69
N TYR A 263 18.20 27.37 3.19
CA TYR A 263 17.88 27.26 1.76
C TYR A 263 16.85 28.30 1.29
N PRO A 264 17.09 29.61 1.45
CA PRO A 264 16.11 30.66 1.18
C PRO A 264 15.75 30.81 -0.31
N ALA A 265 16.59 30.31 -1.21
CA ALA A 265 16.36 30.35 -2.66
C ALA A 265 15.81 29.02 -3.23
N HIS A 266 15.52 28.03 -2.38
CA HIS A 266 15.06 26.73 -2.85
C HIS A 266 13.69 26.82 -3.54
N PRO A 267 13.46 26.18 -4.70
CA PRO A 267 12.18 26.23 -5.40
C PRO A 267 10.97 25.77 -4.56
N ALA A 268 11.19 24.79 -3.68
CA ALA A 268 10.18 24.30 -2.71
C ALA A 268 10.08 25.10 -1.41
N ARG A 269 10.73 26.26 -1.26
CA ARG A 269 10.67 27.04 -0.02
C ARG A 269 9.23 27.28 0.44
N ASP A 270 8.35 27.72 -0.45
CA ASP A 270 6.96 28.02 -0.09
C ASP A 270 6.19 26.77 0.36
N LEU A 271 6.54 25.60 -0.17
CA LEU A 271 5.99 24.31 0.27
C LEU A 271 6.38 24.00 1.71
N VAL A 272 7.64 24.24 2.08
CA VAL A 272 8.16 24.05 3.44
C VAL A 272 7.55 25.08 4.40
N VAL A 273 7.42 26.35 4.00
CA VAL A 273 6.73 27.37 4.81
C VAL A 273 5.26 27.02 5.03
N TYR A 274 4.60 26.44 4.03
CA TYR A 274 3.23 25.96 4.21
C TYR A 274 3.14 24.78 5.19
N ALA A 275 4.10 23.85 5.16
CA ALA A 275 4.20 22.79 6.16
C ALA A 275 4.37 23.34 7.59
N GLN A 276 5.16 24.41 7.77
CA GLN A 276 5.27 25.11 9.06
C GLN A 276 3.92 25.69 9.50
N ALA A 277 3.24 26.41 8.61
CA ALA A 277 1.94 27.01 8.92
C ALA A 277 0.90 25.96 9.33
N LEU A 278 0.92 24.78 8.69
CA LEU A 278 0.07 23.66 9.07
C LEU A 278 0.34 23.17 10.49
N ARG A 279 1.61 23.13 10.92
CA ARG A 279 1.96 22.75 12.30
C ARG A 279 1.46 23.78 13.31
N LEU A 280 1.66 25.07 13.03
CA LEU A 280 1.11 26.14 13.85
C LEU A 280 -0.42 26.03 13.95
N ALA A 281 -1.11 25.78 12.84
CA ALA A 281 -2.55 25.55 12.85
C ALA A 281 -2.96 24.34 13.71
N ARG A 282 -2.20 23.23 13.69
CA ARG A 282 -2.42 22.07 14.58
C ARG A 282 -2.20 22.39 16.06
N HIS A 283 -1.42 23.42 16.36
CA HIS A 283 -1.20 23.95 17.70
C HIS A 283 -2.15 25.11 18.06
N ASP A 284 -3.26 25.26 17.32
CA ASP A 284 -4.23 26.33 17.48
C ASP A 284 -3.67 27.76 17.27
N ALA A 285 -2.45 27.89 16.74
CA ALA A 285 -1.79 29.15 16.41
C ALA A 285 -2.22 29.68 15.03
N TYR A 286 -3.53 29.73 14.79
CA TYR A 286 -4.11 30.04 13.48
C TYR A 286 -3.71 31.42 12.94
N ARG A 287 -3.47 32.41 13.82
CA ARG A 287 -3.03 33.75 13.39
C ARG A 287 -1.63 33.73 12.79
N GLU A 288 -0.71 33.01 13.42
CA GLU A 288 0.66 32.84 12.95
C GLU A 288 0.70 32.01 11.65
N ALA A 289 -0.11 30.95 11.57
CA ALA A 289 -0.29 30.19 10.34
C ALA A 289 -0.81 31.05 9.17
N LEU A 290 -1.77 31.96 9.44
CA LEU A 290 -2.27 32.91 8.44
C LEU A 290 -1.21 33.92 8.02
N GLU A 291 -0.36 34.35 8.94
CA GLU A 291 0.75 35.25 8.64
C GLU A 291 1.79 34.59 7.74
N LEU A 292 2.29 33.41 8.13
CA LEU A 292 3.27 32.66 7.35
C LEU A 292 2.78 32.34 5.94
N THR A 293 1.48 32.10 5.79
CA THR A 293 0.96 31.77 4.48
C THR A 293 0.67 32.96 3.60
N ARG A 294 0.65 34.21 4.08
CA ARG A 294 0.09 35.39 3.38
C ARG A 294 0.50 35.47 1.90
N ASP A 295 1.80 35.33 1.63
CA ASP A 295 2.41 35.60 0.32
C ASP A 295 2.90 34.34 -0.41
N LEU A 296 2.50 33.15 0.04
CA LEU A 296 2.93 31.90 -0.60
C LEU A 296 2.28 31.69 -1.96
N ASN A 297 3.05 31.12 -2.89
CA ASN A 297 2.57 30.64 -4.18
C ASN A 297 2.78 29.12 -4.27
N LEU A 298 1.82 28.36 -3.76
CA LEU A 298 1.93 26.91 -3.68
C LEU A 298 1.77 26.24 -5.03
N THR A 299 0.98 26.81 -5.95
CA THR A 299 0.87 26.24 -7.30
C THR A 299 2.23 26.23 -7.99
N ARG A 300 3.01 27.32 -7.87
CA ARG A 300 4.35 27.39 -8.43
C ARG A 300 5.32 26.44 -7.71
N ALA A 301 5.29 26.43 -6.38
CA ALA A 301 6.23 25.63 -5.59
C ALA A 301 5.97 24.11 -5.72
N TRP A 302 4.71 23.70 -5.87
CA TRP A 302 4.32 22.29 -5.97
C TRP A 302 4.49 21.70 -7.36
N ARG A 303 4.34 22.50 -8.41
CA ARG A 303 4.35 22.00 -9.81
C ARG A 303 5.52 21.06 -10.16
N PRO A 304 6.77 21.31 -9.74
CA PRO A 304 7.88 20.39 -10.04
C PRO A 304 7.70 18.99 -9.45
N TYR A 305 7.02 18.88 -8.31
CA TYR A 305 6.83 17.64 -7.54
C TYR A 305 5.52 16.94 -7.90
N ALA A 306 4.56 17.67 -8.47
CA ALA A 306 3.24 17.15 -8.79
C ALA A 306 3.25 16.03 -9.83
N ALA A 307 4.20 16.03 -10.76
CA ALA A 307 4.30 14.94 -11.74
C ALA A 307 4.70 13.64 -11.03
N ASP A 308 5.76 13.71 -10.21
CA ASP A 308 6.32 12.55 -9.53
C ASP A 308 5.33 11.98 -8.49
N VAL A 309 4.62 12.82 -7.75
CA VAL A 309 3.70 12.39 -6.67
C VAL A 309 2.41 11.72 -7.16
N TYR A 310 2.06 11.95 -8.43
CA TYR A 310 0.78 11.52 -8.99
C TYR A 310 0.91 10.65 -10.25
N ASN A 311 2.11 10.42 -10.78
CA ASN A 311 2.37 9.45 -11.86
C ASN A 311 2.38 7.98 -11.40
N ASP A 312 2.06 7.75 -10.14
CA ASP A 312 2.72 6.73 -9.34
C ASP A 312 2.22 5.30 -9.47
N TRP A 313 0.99 5.07 -9.90
CA TRP A 313 0.44 3.70 -9.94
C TRP A 313 -0.40 3.44 -11.18
N ASP A 314 -0.40 4.39 -12.11
CA ASP A 314 -1.43 4.41 -13.14
C ASP A 314 -0.86 4.73 -14.51
N PHE A 315 0.29 4.14 -14.85
CA PHE A 315 0.75 4.06 -16.24
C PHE A 315 -0.36 3.54 -17.19
N SER A 316 -1.34 2.77 -16.68
CA SER A 316 -2.52 2.34 -17.42
C SER A 316 -3.64 3.37 -17.56
N LEU A 317 -3.92 4.23 -16.57
CA LEU A 317 -4.97 5.27 -16.67
C LEU A 317 -4.40 6.67 -16.97
N ALA A 318 -3.09 6.87 -16.99
CA ALA A 318 -2.41 8.08 -17.44
C ALA A 318 -2.46 8.27 -18.97
N GLN A 319 -3.38 7.59 -19.67
CA GLN A 319 -3.75 8.02 -21.01
C GLN A 319 -4.44 9.39 -20.87
N PRO A 320 -3.93 10.44 -21.53
CA PRO A 320 -4.49 11.79 -21.42
C PRO A 320 -5.97 11.85 -21.79
N ASP A 321 -6.43 10.87 -22.56
CA ASP A 321 -7.76 10.69 -23.10
C ASP A 321 -8.73 9.94 -22.17
N VAL A 322 -8.28 9.39 -21.03
CA VAL A 322 -9.17 8.74 -20.05
C VAL A 322 -9.74 9.80 -19.10
N PRO A 323 -11.06 10.10 -19.14
CA PRO A 323 -11.67 11.21 -18.37
C PRO A 323 -11.65 11.05 -16.84
N ASN A 324 -10.99 10.01 -16.33
CA ASN A 324 -10.88 9.68 -14.91
C ASN A 324 -9.44 9.43 -14.45
N SER A 325 -8.43 9.72 -15.28
CA SER A 325 -7.04 9.63 -14.83
C SER A 325 -6.84 10.51 -13.60
N ARG A 326 -6.15 9.98 -12.58
CA ARG A 326 -5.87 10.75 -11.34
C ARG A 326 -5.09 12.03 -11.63
N LEU A 327 -4.38 12.10 -12.76
CA LEU A 327 -3.70 13.30 -13.27
C LEU A 327 -4.68 14.45 -13.58
N HIS A 328 -5.85 14.18 -14.17
CA HIS A 328 -6.90 15.20 -14.38
C HIS A 328 -7.54 15.68 -13.08
N ARG A 329 -7.35 14.93 -11.98
CA ARG A 329 -7.88 15.32 -10.69
C ARG A 329 -6.97 16.26 -9.95
N LEU A 330 -5.68 16.40 -10.28
CA LEU A 330 -4.79 17.38 -9.66
C LEU A 330 -5.52 18.72 -9.58
N PRO A 331 -5.59 19.39 -8.41
CA PRO A 331 -6.29 20.66 -8.37
C PRO A 331 -5.43 21.56 -9.25
N PRO A 332 -5.96 22.08 -10.37
CA PRO A 332 -5.16 22.87 -11.28
C PRO A 332 -4.58 24.12 -10.59
N ASN A 333 -5.08 24.43 -9.40
CA ASN A 333 -4.70 25.56 -8.58
C ASN A 333 -4.58 25.16 -7.09
N MET A 334 -3.36 24.86 -6.63
CA MET A 334 -3.07 24.64 -5.20
C MET A 334 -3.32 25.90 -4.36
N ASP A 335 -3.31 27.09 -4.97
CA ASP A 335 -3.58 28.33 -4.26
C ASP A 335 -5.06 28.47 -3.90
N GLU A 336 -5.97 27.86 -4.66
CA GLU A 336 -7.41 27.82 -4.31
C GLU A 336 -7.66 26.97 -3.06
N GLU A 337 -7.02 25.81 -2.98
CA GLU A 337 -7.04 24.97 -1.78
C GLU A 337 -6.41 25.71 -0.59
N LEU A 338 -5.31 26.44 -0.81
CA LEU A 338 -4.72 27.28 0.22
C LEU A 338 -5.67 28.41 0.65
N GLN A 339 -6.40 29.05 -0.26
CA GLN A 339 -7.40 30.06 0.12
C GLN A 339 -8.54 29.45 0.93
N THR A 340 -8.99 28.24 0.57
CA THR A 340 -9.98 27.48 1.34
C THR A 340 -9.46 27.20 2.75
N GLN A 341 -8.21 26.73 2.85
CA GLN A 341 -7.50 26.49 4.11
C GLN A 341 -7.41 27.76 4.96
N ARG A 342 -6.96 28.89 4.38
CA ARG A 342 -6.86 30.19 5.06
C ARG A 342 -8.22 30.69 5.52
N ALA A 343 -9.27 30.57 4.70
CA ALA A 343 -10.62 30.96 5.09
C ALA A 343 -11.09 30.19 6.34
N MET A 344 -10.74 28.92 6.43
CA MET A 344 -11.04 28.09 7.59
C MET A 344 -10.22 28.49 8.82
N TRP A 345 -8.91 28.69 8.69
CA TRP A 345 -8.08 29.20 9.78
C TRP A 345 -8.53 30.56 10.30
N ARG A 346 -9.00 31.47 9.42
CA ARG A 346 -9.60 32.74 9.84
C ARG A 346 -10.80 32.50 10.75
N ARG A 347 -11.75 31.66 10.34
CA ARG A 347 -12.93 31.36 11.18
C ARG A 347 -12.53 30.77 12.54
N CYS A 348 -11.50 29.92 12.54
CA CYS A 348 -10.95 29.31 13.75
C CYS A 348 -10.29 30.34 14.68
N ALA A 349 -9.51 31.27 14.13
CA ALA A 349 -8.81 32.32 14.89
C ALA A 349 -9.75 33.28 15.67
N TRP A 350 -11.04 33.32 15.32
CA TRP A 350 -12.05 34.16 15.97
C TRP A 350 -13.10 33.37 16.77
N SER A 351 -13.04 32.03 16.74
CA SER A 351 -14.04 31.18 17.37
C SER A 351 -13.59 30.76 18.78
N SER A 352 -14.54 30.64 19.71
CA SER A 352 -14.28 29.91 20.95
C SER A 352 -13.93 28.46 20.64
N ARG A 353 -13.22 27.78 21.55
CA ARG A 353 -12.77 26.38 21.38
C ARG A 353 -13.88 25.43 20.90
N ARG A 354 -15.13 25.61 21.39
CA ARG A 354 -16.32 24.85 20.93
C ARG A 354 -16.78 25.21 19.51
N GLY A 355 -16.70 26.49 19.12
CA GLY A 355 -17.03 26.92 17.75
C GLY A 355 -16.04 26.41 16.71
N LEU A 356 -14.77 26.32 17.10
CA LEU A 356 -13.66 25.73 16.34
C LEU A 356 -13.96 24.29 15.95
N VAL A 357 -14.46 23.48 16.88
CA VAL A 357 -14.69 22.05 16.64
C VAL A 357 -15.93 21.79 15.79
N ARG A 358 -16.98 22.59 15.98
CA ARG A 358 -18.15 22.56 15.09
C ARG A 358 -17.77 22.95 13.65
N GLN A 359 -16.83 23.88 13.48
CA GLN A 359 -16.30 24.24 12.17
C GLN A 359 -15.39 23.13 11.60
N TRP A 360 -14.63 22.44 12.45
CA TRP A 360 -13.85 21.25 12.09
C TRP A 360 -14.72 20.15 11.47
N SER A 361 -15.75 19.71 12.20
CA SER A 361 -16.65 18.65 11.75
C SER A 361 -17.44 19.05 10.49
N GLN A 362 -17.71 20.35 10.31
CA GLN A 362 -18.40 20.89 9.14
C GLN A 362 -17.52 21.06 7.89
N ALA A 363 -16.21 21.18 8.06
CA ALA A 363 -15.25 21.33 6.96
C ALA A 363 -14.58 20.01 6.54
N GLY A 364 -15.04 18.88 7.08
CA GLY A 364 -14.50 17.55 6.79
C GLY A 364 -13.36 17.13 7.71
N GLY A 365 -13.03 17.88 8.77
CA GLY A 365 -12.03 17.53 9.80
C GLY A 365 -10.58 17.51 9.32
N TRP A 366 -10.31 16.78 8.23
CA TRP A 366 -8.98 16.67 7.64
C TRP A 366 -8.49 18.01 7.05
N ARG A 367 -9.37 18.88 6.59
CA ARG A 367 -8.97 20.17 6.00
C ARG A 367 -8.44 21.22 6.98
N LEU A 368 -8.23 20.95 8.28
CA LEU A 368 -7.76 21.99 9.22
C LEU A 368 -6.31 21.87 9.65
N GLY A 369 -5.74 20.69 9.48
CA GLY A 369 -4.36 20.40 9.84
C GLY A 369 -3.82 19.24 9.04
N TYR A 370 -4.23 19.08 7.79
CA TYR A 370 -3.64 18.09 6.90
C TYR A 370 -2.96 18.85 5.77
N LEU A 371 -1.81 18.34 5.36
CA LEU A 371 -1.19 18.78 4.13
C LEU A 371 -2.18 18.46 2.99
N VAL A 372 -2.74 19.51 2.38
CA VAL A 372 -3.76 19.41 1.32
C VAL A 372 -3.33 18.44 0.21
N LEU A 373 -2.03 18.29 0.01
CA LEU A 373 -1.39 17.39 -0.94
C LEU A 373 -1.75 15.91 -0.74
N HIS A 374 -2.16 15.49 0.46
CA HIS A 374 -2.58 14.11 0.72
C HIS A 374 -3.96 13.76 0.14
N ARG A 375 -4.84 14.74 -0.12
CA ARG A 375 -6.15 14.57 -0.80
C ARG A 375 -6.99 13.37 -0.33
N GLY A 376 -7.10 13.18 0.98
CA GLY A 376 -7.87 12.08 1.58
C GLY A 376 -7.16 10.72 1.56
N SER A 377 -6.09 10.55 0.78
CA SER A 377 -5.28 9.32 0.74
C SER A 377 -4.23 9.24 1.84
N ARG A 378 -4.23 10.17 2.82
CA ARG A 378 -3.24 10.20 3.91
C ARG A 378 -3.14 8.86 4.63
N ALA A 379 -4.27 8.27 5.01
CA ALA A 379 -4.29 6.98 5.70
C ALA A 379 -3.75 5.84 4.82
N PHE A 380 -4.13 5.82 3.54
CA PHE A 380 -3.68 4.80 2.59
C PHE A 380 -2.18 4.92 2.26
N ARG A 381 -1.70 6.12 1.93
CA ARG A 381 -0.27 6.37 1.63
C ARG A 381 0.62 6.20 2.86
N TRP A 382 0.09 6.46 4.05
CA TRP A 382 0.79 6.20 5.29
C TRP A 382 0.91 4.73 5.63
N ALA A 383 0.00 3.87 5.18
CA ALA A 383 0.14 2.42 5.33
C ALA A 383 1.37 1.88 4.56
N TYR A 384 1.74 2.47 3.42
CA TYR A 384 2.93 2.07 2.66
C TYR A 384 4.24 2.68 3.21
N THR A 385 4.16 3.85 3.83
CA THR A 385 5.28 4.43 4.60
C THR A 385 5.29 3.95 6.06
N TRP A 386 4.36 3.05 6.44
CA TRP A 386 4.17 2.56 7.81
C TRP A 386 5.36 1.75 8.32
N ASP A 387 6.08 1.14 7.39
CA ASP A 387 7.31 0.45 7.65
C ASP A 387 8.42 1.42 8.15
N ALA A 388 8.48 2.64 7.60
CA ALA A 388 9.31 3.72 8.14
C ALA A 388 8.78 4.24 9.49
N TYR A 389 7.46 4.30 9.66
CA TYR A 389 6.79 4.66 10.91
C TYR A 389 7.14 3.71 12.06
N LEU A 390 7.12 2.38 11.84
CA LEU A 390 7.48 1.37 12.85
C LEU A 390 8.95 1.47 13.28
N SER A 391 9.88 1.79 12.37
CA SER A 391 11.28 2.01 12.73
C SER A 391 11.51 3.26 13.61
N ASP A 392 10.66 4.27 13.47
CA ASP A 392 10.74 5.50 14.28
C ASP A 392 10.19 5.32 15.70
N ILE A 393 9.29 4.37 15.93
CA ILE A 393 8.78 4.06 17.29
C ILE A 393 9.88 3.50 18.19
N HIS A 394 10.90 2.88 17.60
CA HIS A 394 12.08 2.42 18.32
C HIS A 394 13.12 3.52 18.58
N ARG A 395 12.88 4.76 18.14
CA ARG A 395 13.78 5.88 18.45
C ARG A 395 13.57 6.38 19.88
N PRO A 396 14.65 6.69 20.60
CA PRO A 396 14.57 7.19 21.98
C PRO A 396 13.84 8.53 22.14
N ASP A 397 13.69 9.32 21.07
CA ASP A 397 13.16 10.69 21.14
C ASP A 397 11.63 10.74 21.24
N GLY A 398 10.90 9.67 20.91
CA GLY A 398 9.46 9.52 21.14
C GLY A 398 8.58 10.59 20.50
N GLN A 399 9.13 11.43 19.60
CA GLN A 399 8.44 12.60 19.06
C GLN A 399 7.25 12.19 18.17
N LEU A 400 7.39 11.10 17.42
CA LEU A 400 6.32 10.52 16.61
C LEU A 400 5.22 9.92 17.50
N LEU A 401 5.61 9.22 18.56
CA LEU A 401 4.73 8.72 19.63
C LEU A 401 3.92 9.87 20.25
N GLN A 402 4.56 11.02 20.46
CA GLN A 402 3.88 12.23 20.92
C GLN A 402 3.01 12.89 19.84
N ALA A 403 3.38 12.81 18.55
CA ALA A 403 2.58 13.33 17.44
C ALA A 403 1.31 12.48 17.24
N GLU A 404 1.42 11.16 17.32
CA GLU A 404 0.29 10.22 17.29
C GLU A 404 -0.53 10.25 18.57
N ALA A 405 0.09 10.37 19.76
CA ALA A 405 -0.66 10.65 20.98
C ALA A 405 -1.41 11.99 20.88
N ARG A 406 -0.82 13.00 20.23
CA ARG A 406 -1.50 14.27 19.93
C ARG A 406 -2.62 14.10 18.90
N ARG A 407 -2.45 13.28 17.86
CA ARG A 407 -3.50 12.93 16.88
C ARG A 407 -4.64 12.14 17.52
N ALA A 408 -4.32 11.12 18.31
CA ALA A 408 -5.28 10.35 19.09
C ALA A 408 -6.01 11.23 20.10
N ASN A 409 -5.31 12.17 20.76
CA ASN A 409 -5.93 13.18 21.62
C ASN A 409 -6.78 14.18 20.83
N GLN A 410 -6.39 14.59 19.62
CA GLN A 410 -7.22 15.44 18.74
C GLN A 410 -8.47 14.69 18.27
N ASN A 411 -8.35 13.41 17.92
CA ASN A 411 -9.47 12.55 17.57
C ASN A 411 -10.38 12.27 18.76
N GLU A 412 -9.84 12.10 19.96
CA GLU A 412 -10.62 11.97 21.20
C GLU A 412 -11.28 13.28 21.60
N HIS A 413 -10.59 14.40 21.44
CA HIS A 413 -11.19 15.71 21.61
C HIS A 413 -12.33 15.91 20.59
N LEU A 414 -12.15 15.47 19.33
CA LEU A 414 -13.22 15.44 18.33
C LEU A 414 -14.38 14.54 18.78
N LEU A 415 -14.13 13.36 19.34
CA LEU A 415 -15.16 12.49 19.90
C LEU A 415 -15.92 13.16 21.07
N GLU A 416 -15.21 13.80 21.99
CA GLU A 416 -15.76 14.54 23.13
C GLU A 416 -16.58 15.77 22.71
N LEU A 417 -16.24 16.41 21.60
CA LEU A 417 -16.87 17.65 21.15
C LEU A 417 -17.95 17.41 20.11
N CYS A 418 -17.91 16.28 19.43
CA CYS A 418 -19.00 15.76 18.63
C CYS A 418 -20.13 15.19 19.49
N GLN A 419 -20.32 15.56 20.77
CA GLN A 419 -21.42 15.07 21.62
C GLN A 419 -22.85 15.44 21.13
N GLY A 420 -23.00 16.06 19.96
CA GLY A 420 -24.31 16.27 19.33
C GLY A 420 -24.91 14.96 18.80
N ASP A 421 -26.24 14.87 18.85
CA ASP A 421 -26.99 13.73 18.34
C ASP A 421 -27.31 13.79 16.84
N ASP A 422 -26.86 14.85 16.15
CA ASP A 422 -27.10 14.97 14.72
C ASP A 422 -26.34 13.89 13.92
N GLN A 423 -26.90 13.56 12.75
CA GLN A 423 -26.40 12.51 11.87
C GLN A 423 -24.92 12.72 11.48
N ARG A 424 -24.48 13.97 11.35
CA ARG A 424 -23.11 14.31 10.93
C ARG A 424 -22.13 14.14 12.08
N ALA A 425 -22.50 14.48 13.31
CA ALA A 425 -21.72 14.21 14.50
C ALA A 425 -21.51 12.70 14.69
N ARG A 426 -22.58 11.90 14.51
CA ARG A 426 -22.52 10.43 14.53
C ARG A 426 -21.61 9.86 13.44
N TYR A 427 -21.72 10.35 12.20
CA TYR A 427 -20.83 9.98 11.10
C TYR A 427 -19.36 10.26 11.43
N ASN A 428 -19.06 11.47 11.93
CA ASN A 428 -17.69 11.84 12.26
C ASN A 428 -17.12 11.02 13.43
N ARG A 429 -17.94 10.64 14.41
CA ARG A 429 -17.51 9.73 15.49
C ARG A 429 -17.21 8.34 14.94
N LEU A 430 -18.08 7.78 14.10
CA LEU A 430 -17.86 6.50 13.44
C LEU A 430 -16.59 6.52 12.59
N SER A 431 -16.41 7.54 11.74
CA SER A 431 -15.23 7.69 10.87
C SER A 431 -13.94 7.88 11.68
N ALA A 432 -13.97 8.65 12.78
CA ALA A 432 -12.82 8.78 13.67
C ALA A 432 -12.46 7.45 14.35
N CYS A 433 -13.45 6.71 14.84
CA CYS A 433 -13.25 5.38 15.41
C CYS A 433 -12.76 4.36 14.37
N TYR A 434 -13.29 4.41 13.15
CA TYR A 434 -12.88 3.54 12.05
C TYR A 434 -11.47 3.84 11.57
N SER A 435 -11.11 5.12 11.38
CA SER A 435 -9.74 5.52 11.03
C SER A 435 -8.74 5.10 12.11
N GLN A 436 -9.12 5.14 13.38
CA GLN A 436 -8.30 4.63 14.47
C GLN A 436 -8.24 3.10 14.47
N TRP A 437 -9.35 2.42 14.17
CA TRP A 437 -9.37 0.96 14.01
C TRP A 437 -8.52 0.51 12.83
N THR A 438 -8.66 1.08 11.63
CA THR A 438 -7.81 0.76 10.48
C THR A 438 -6.35 1.16 10.71
N SER A 439 -6.05 2.06 11.64
CA SER A 439 -4.67 2.29 12.07
C SER A 439 -4.20 1.25 13.11
N ALA A 440 -5.14 0.67 13.88
CA ALA A 440 -4.89 -0.30 14.94
C ALA A 440 -4.98 -1.77 14.49
N SER A 441 -5.76 -2.13 13.47
CA SER A 441 -5.87 -3.50 12.96
C SER A 441 -4.62 -3.95 12.21
N PHE A 442 -3.76 -3.00 11.82
CA PHE A 442 -2.40 -3.29 11.37
C PHE A 442 -1.42 -3.57 12.53
N ASN A 443 -1.87 -3.49 13.79
CA ASN A 443 -1.09 -3.81 14.99
C ASN A 443 -2.01 -4.36 16.11
N GLU A 444 -2.12 -5.69 16.23
CA GLU A 444 -2.95 -6.34 17.26
C GLU A 444 -2.65 -5.95 18.71
N THR A 445 -1.55 -5.24 18.98
CA THR A 445 -1.18 -4.89 20.34
C THR A 445 -0.59 -3.48 20.45
N THR A 446 -1.02 -2.80 21.51
CA THR A 446 -0.21 -1.95 22.40
C THR A 446 -0.34 -0.43 22.42
N PHE A 447 -1.00 0.29 21.51
CA PHE A 447 -0.69 1.73 21.50
C PHE A 447 -1.38 2.65 22.53
N LEU A 448 -2.58 2.37 23.04
CA LEU A 448 -3.19 3.27 24.05
C LEU A 448 -4.07 2.63 25.13
N GLY A 449 -4.27 1.30 25.16
CA GLY A 449 -5.20 0.67 26.11
C GLY A 449 -6.64 1.20 26.00
N ARG A 450 -7.00 1.79 24.85
CA ARG A 450 -8.31 2.36 24.56
C ARG A 450 -9.09 1.44 23.63
N ASP A 451 -10.33 1.14 24.00
CA ASP A 451 -11.21 0.25 23.25
C ASP A 451 -11.90 0.98 22.08
N TYR A 452 -11.12 1.37 21.07
CA TYR A 452 -11.67 2.01 19.86
C TYR A 452 -12.61 1.08 19.09
N VAL A 453 -12.35 -0.23 19.12
CA VAL A 453 -13.22 -1.24 18.52
C VAL A 453 -14.58 -1.28 19.21
N GLY A 454 -14.61 -1.32 20.55
CA GLY A 454 -15.83 -1.26 21.33
C GLY A 454 -16.59 0.05 21.11
N ARG A 455 -15.90 1.19 21.11
CA ARG A 455 -16.52 2.50 20.81
C ARG A 455 -17.08 2.58 19.39
N ALA A 456 -16.36 2.07 18.39
CA ALA A 456 -16.85 1.99 17.01
C ALA A 456 -18.12 1.14 16.93
N ARG A 457 -18.11 -0.04 17.59
CA ARG A 457 -19.26 -0.95 17.66
C ARG A 457 -20.45 -0.32 18.37
N ASP A 458 -20.22 0.41 19.46
CA ASP A 458 -21.30 1.06 20.21
C ASP A 458 -21.91 2.22 19.43
N GLU A 459 -21.10 3.02 18.75
CA GLU A 459 -21.58 4.09 17.86
C GLU A 459 -22.34 3.51 16.65
N ALA A 460 -21.80 2.46 16.04
CA ALA A 460 -22.46 1.71 14.98
C ALA A 460 -23.83 1.19 15.41
N ARG A 461 -23.92 0.56 16.59
CA ARG A 461 -25.19 0.11 17.17
C ARG A 461 -26.16 1.27 17.41
N ALA A 462 -25.66 2.41 17.89
CA ALA A 462 -26.48 3.59 18.11
C ALA A 462 -27.05 4.13 16.79
N ILE A 463 -26.26 4.20 15.73
CA ILE A 463 -26.71 4.59 14.39
C ILE A 463 -27.76 3.61 13.85
N LEU A 464 -27.50 2.31 13.90
CA LEU A 464 -28.42 1.29 13.38
C LEU A 464 -29.77 1.29 14.12
N ARG A 465 -29.74 1.55 15.43
CA ARG A 465 -30.97 1.66 16.24
C ARG A 465 -31.74 2.93 15.92
N ASP A 466 -31.05 4.07 15.84
CA ASP A 466 -31.70 5.37 15.77
C ASP A 466 -32.06 5.76 14.32
N GLN A 467 -31.36 5.21 13.32
CA GLN A 467 -31.49 5.54 11.89
C GLN A 467 -31.32 4.33 10.94
N PRO A 468 -32.09 3.24 11.11
CA PRO A 468 -31.88 1.97 10.38
C PRO A 468 -32.04 2.06 8.85
N GLY A 469 -32.74 3.06 8.33
CA GLY A 469 -32.98 3.25 6.89
C GLY A 469 -32.13 4.35 6.24
N SER A 470 -31.14 4.89 6.95
CA SER A 470 -30.26 5.94 6.43
C SER A 470 -29.10 5.34 5.62
N SER A 471 -28.53 6.10 4.68
CA SER A 471 -27.27 5.71 4.02
C SER A 471 -26.12 5.53 5.03
N LEU A 472 -26.22 6.16 6.20
CA LEU A 472 -25.29 5.98 7.30
C LEU A 472 -25.40 4.59 7.95
N ALA A 473 -26.57 3.95 7.89
CA ALA A 473 -26.70 2.55 8.30
C ALA A 473 -25.95 1.62 7.35
N ASP A 474 -26.00 1.89 6.04
CA ASP A 474 -25.24 1.14 5.02
C ASP A 474 -23.73 1.27 5.26
N ASP A 475 -23.24 2.49 5.53
CA ASP A 475 -21.85 2.79 5.92
C ASP A 475 -21.41 2.01 7.17
N VAL A 476 -22.27 1.97 8.19
CA VAL A 476 -22.04 1.21 9.41
C VAL A 476 -21.97 -0.28 9.13
N PHE A 477 -22.85 -0.81 8.29
CA PHE A 477 -22.81 -2.23 7.95
C PHE A 477 -21.51 -2.58 7.23
N LEU A 478 -21.10 -1.81 6.22
CA LEU A 478 -19.82 -2.00 5.52
C LEU A 478 -18.63 -1.94 6.50
N THR A 479 -18.62 -0.94 7.38
CA THR A 479 -17.61 -0.78 8.44
C THR A 479 -17.55 -2.00 9.35
N LEU A 480 -18.70 -2.47 9.86
CA LEU A 480 -18.77 -3.66 10.73
C LEU A 480 -18.37 -4.94 9.98
N GLY A 481 -18.67 -5.03 8.69
CA GLY A 481 -18.23 -6.10 7.81
C GLY A 481 -16.71 -6.15 7.71
N GLU A 482 -16.06 -5.02 7.44
CA GLU A 482 -14.59 -4.91 7.43
C GLU A 482 -13.99 -5.24 8.80
N MET A 483 -14.60 -4.76 9.89
CA MET A 483 -14.17 -5.07 11.26
C MET A 483 -14.38 -6.52 11.71
N SER A 484 -15.15 -7.31 10.97
CA SER A 484 -15.45 -8.69 11.33
C SER A 484 -14.46 -9.71 10.78
N GLU A 485 -13.59 -9.29 9.85
CA GLU A 485 -12.65 -10.15 9.11
C GLU A 485 -13.31 -11.31 8.34
N ARG A 486 -14.64 -11.30 8.22
CA ARG A 486 -15.42 -12.32 7.51
C ARG A 486 -15.66 -11.93 6.06
N GLU A 487 -14.94 -12.58 5.15
CA GLU A 487 -15.04 -12.32 3.71
C GLU A 487 -16.45 -12.55 3.15
N ASP A 488 -17.13 -13.60 3.63
CA ASP A 488 -18.49 -13.93 3.23
C ASP A 488 -19.49 -12.84 3.62
N LEU A 489 -19.29 -12.24 4.81
CA LEU A 489 -20.09 -11.13 5.29
C LEU A 489 -19.77 -9.85 4.52
N ARG A 490 -18.50 -9.56 4.22
CA ARG A 490 -18.11 -8.39 3.41
C ARG A 490 -18.76 -8.40 2.04
N GLU A 491 -18.70 -9.53 1.34
CA GLU A 491 -19.29 -9.66 0.01
C GLU A 491 -20.82 -9.55 0.06
N PHE A 492 -21.46 -10.18 1.04
CA PHE A 492 -22.90 -10.04 1.28
C PHE A 492 -23.28 -8.57 1.49
N LEU A 493 -22.55 -7.84 2.33
CA LEU A 493 -22.84 -6.45 2.65
C LEU A 493 -22.64 -5.52 1.44
N ARG A 494 -21.61 -5.75 0.62
CA ARG A 494 -21.39 -4.98 -0.63
C ARG A 494 -22.53 -5.12 -1.63
N VAL A 495 -23.13 -6.31 -1.72
CA VAL A 495 -24.25 -6.59 -2.63
C VAL A 495 -25.55 -5.98 -2.11
N HIS A 496 -25.80 -6.08 -0.81
CA HIS A 496 -27.10 -5.73 -0.23
C HIS A 496 -27.21 -4.31 0.32
N PHE A 497 -26.08 -3.62 0.52
CA PHE A 497 -26.02 -2.23 0.97
C PHE A 497 -25.19 -1.36 -0.01
N PRO A 498 -25.59 -1.28 -1.29
CA PRO A 498 -24.78 -0.65 -2.34
C PRO A 498 -24.70 0.88 -2.25
N ASN A 499 -25.52 1.51 -1.41
CA ASN A 499 -25.55 2.97 -1.24
C ASN A 499 -24.60 3.46 -0.14
N GLY A 500 -23.88 2.55 0.54
CA GLY A 500 -22.81 2.92 1.45
C GLY A 500 -21.68 3.63 0.69
N ASP A 501 -21.19 4.72 1.26
CA ASP A 501 -20.08 5.49 0.76
C ASP A 501 -18.80 4.66 0.89
N ARG A 502 -18.31 4.14 -0.23
CA ARG A 502 -17.12 3.27 -0.32
C ARG A 502 -15.80 3.98 0.05
N THR A 503 -15.87 5.22 0.50
CA THR A 503 -14.73 6.06 0.88
C THR A 503 -14.43 6.08 2.38
N ILE A 504 -15.28 5.42 3.19
CA ILE A 504 -14.93 5.01 4.56
C ILE A 504 -13.89 3.90 4.46
#